data_AF-A0A662IKM4-F1
#
_entry.id   AF-A0A662IKM4-F1
#
_cell.length_a   1.000
_cell.length_b   1.000
_cell.length_c   1.000
_cell.angle_alpha   90.00
_cell.angle_beta   90.00
_cell.angle_gamma   90.00
#
_symmetry.space_group_name_H-M   'P 1'
#
loop_
_entity.id
_entity.type
_entity.pdbx_description
1 polymer ?
#
loop_
_entity_poly.entity_id
_entity_poly.type
_entity_poly.pdbx_seq_one_letter_code
_entity_poly.pdbx_strand_id
1 'polypeptide(L)'
;MEMIKSIGVWAKGNVKEIAIMALASVLCIYHLVTTIERIPTMEHRSIHLLLVLILTFLIYPLSRKQQNKITKAIDGVLLGLSIIGVGYVVLYWPILMDRCSNPAPLDLVLGVITIAVILEATRRTVGPMLPILAVIFLAYAWFGRYIPGYFGHPGFAFERIIGFTYQTLEGIFGLILGVSAVYISIFTIFGGFLEATGISEFFSDLALAAFGKSRGGASKASVITSGFLGMVCGSSTAAAIMTHDLMKHSMQHEGYDKETLAAFYSAAGTGAIIMPPVMGAVAFIMAYMAEIPYVEVCKMAILPAILYYLTVILVMDIKARKLGLKGLPKEKIPRITTVLKRRFHMFIPII
;
A
#
# COMPACT_ATOMS: atom_id res chain seq x y z
N MET A 1 -1.74 7.96 24.06
CA MET A 1 -2.41 9.22 24.46
C MET A 1 -2.21 10.36 23.46
N GLU A 2 -1.15 10.33 22.64
CA GLU A 2 -0.97 11.26 21.51
C GLU A 2 -1.88 10.94 20.30
N MET A 3 -2.26 9.67 20.10
CA MET A 3 -3.16 9.26 19.00
C MET A 3 -4.64 9.68 19.23
N ILE A 4 -5.10 9.71 20.49
CA ILE A 4 -6.43 10.25 20.87
C ILE A 4 -6.45 11.78 20.75
N LYS A 5 -5.30 12.45 20.98
CA LYS A 5 -5.15 13.87 20.62
C LYS A 5 -5.20 14.07 19.11
N SER A 6 -4.76 13.11 18.27
CA SER A 6 -4.95 13.23 16.82
C SER A 6 -6.44 13.25 16.45
N ILE A 7 -7.27 12.36 17.02
CA ILE A 7 -8.74 12.38 16.81
C ILE A 7 -9.37 13.68 17.33
N GLY A 8 -8.91 14.19 18.48
CA GLY A 8 -9.33 15.48 19.02
C GLY A 8 -8.84 16.73 18.28
N VAL A 9 -7.87 16.58 17.36
CA VAL A 9 -7.43 17.66 16.45
C VAL A 9 -8.36 17.77 15.24
N TRP A 10 -8.97 16.68 14.78
CA TRP A 10 -9.89 16.66 13.63
C TRP A 10 -11.29 17.25 13.90
N ALA A 11 -11.70 17.33 15.17
CA ALA A 11 -12.95 18.00 15.56
C ALA A 11 -12.90 19.54 15.43
N LYS A 12 -11.74 20.10 15.04
CA LYS A 12 -11.54 21.50 14.65
C LYS A 12 -11.33 21.68 13.14
N GLY A 13 -11.69 20.67 12.35
CA GLY A 13 -11.18 20.47 10.99
C GLY A 13 -11.60 21.52 9.96
N ASN A 14 -10.62 21.91 9.14
CA ASN A 14 -10.79 22.74 7.95
C ASN A 14 -11.70 22.00 6.94
N VAL A 15 -12.52 22.70 6.13
CA VAL A 15 -13.49 22.06 5.18
C VAL A 15 -12.88 20.94 4.34
N LYS A 16 -11.60 21.08 3.99
CA LYS A 16 -10.81 20.09 3.25
C LYS A 16 -10.67 18.75 3.98
N GLU A 17 -10.46 18.76 5.29
CA GLU A 17 -10.26 17.56 6.11
C GLU A 17 -11.56 16.74 6.20
N ILE A 18 -12.68 17.45 6.39
CA ILE A 18 -14.02 16.84 6.37
C ILE A 18 -14.29 16.20 5.01
N ALA A 19 -13.96 16.88 3.92
CA ALA A 19 -14.12 16.34 2.57
C ALA A 19 -13.26 15.08 2.33
N ILE A 20 -12.00 15.08 2.78
CA ILE A 20 -11.12 13.90 2.69
C ILE A 20 -11.71 12.73 3.47
N MET A 21 -12.14 12.97 4.71
CA MET A 21 -12.73 11.93 5.56
C MET A 21 -14.01 11.36 4.93
N ALA A 22 -14.92 12.22 4.48
CA ALA A 22 -16.15 11.79 3.83
C ALA A 22 -15.87 10.95 2.59
N LEU A 23 -14.94 11.38 1.73
CA LEU A 23 -14.59 10.65 0.51
C LEU A 23 -13.87 9.32 0.80
N ALA A 24 -13.00 9.29 1.81
CA ALA A 24 -12.36 8.06 2.26
C ALA A 24 -13.40 7.08 2.82
N SER A 25 -14.38 7.55 3.59
CA SER A 25 -15.49 6.73 4.06
C SER A 25 -16.34 6.19 2.90
N VAL A 26 -16.61 7.01 1.88
CA VAL A 26 -17.30 6.57 0.66
C VAL A 26 -16.50 5.48 -0.05
N LEU A 27 -15.18 5.65 -0.21
CA LEU A 27 -14.32 4.63 -0.80
C LEU A 27 -14.36 3.31 0.00
N CYS A 28 -14.29 3.40 1.33
CA CYS A 28 -14.37 2.23 2.20
C CYS A 28 -15.72 1.50 2.05
N ILE A 29 -16.83 2.24 2.15
CA ILE A 29 -18.19 1.69 2.01
C ILE A 29 -18.37 1.09 0.63
N TYR A 30 -17.93 1.78 -0.43
CA TYR A 30 -17.98 1.30 -1.80
C TYR A 30 -17.32 -0.07 -1.92
N HIS A 31 -16.07 -0.21 -1.48
CA HIS A 31 -15.36 -1.48 -1.58
C HIS A 31 -16.03 -2.58 -0.75
N LEU A 32 -16.53 -2.27 0.46
CA LEU A 32 -17.27 -3.23 1.28
C LEU A 32 -18.55 -3.71 0.60
N VAL A 33 -19.34 -2.81 0.00
CA VAL A 33 -20.56 -3.18 -0.74
C VAL A 33 -20.22 -4.03 -1.98
N THR A 34 -19.16 -3.68 -2.72
CA THR A 34 -18.73 -4.47 -3.89
C THR A 34 -18.21 -5.87 -3.57
N THR A 35 -17.96 -6.18 -2.28
CA THR A 35 -17.69 -7.57 -1.88
C THR A 35 -18.94 -8.44 -1.88
N ILE A 36 -20.11 -7.83 -1.71
CA ILE A 36 -21.41 -8.49 -1.64
C ILE A 36 -22.07 -8.47 -3.02
N GLU A 37 -22.03 -7.32 -3.70
CA GLU A 37 -22.63 -7.12 -5.01
C GLU A 37 -21.59 -7.08 -6.13
N ARG A 38 -21.83 -7.83 -7.19
CA ARG A 38 -20.92 -7.89 -8.34
C ARG A 38 -21.23 -6.79 -9.34
N ILE A 39 -20.33 -5.81 -9.44
CA ILE A 39 -20.36 -4.74 -10.43
C ILE A 39 -19.58 -5.17 -11.70
N PRO A 40 -19.97 -4.76 -12.92
CA PRO A 40 -19.17 -4.95 -14.12
C PRO A 40 -17.72 -4.49 -13.95
N THR A 41 -16.78 -5.22 -14.55
CA THR A 41 -15.33 -5.02 -14.29
C THR A 41 -14.84 -3.62 -14.66
N MET A 42 -15.28 -3.09 -15.81
CA MET A 42 -14.88 -1.77 -16.27
C MET A 42 -15.44 -0.66 -15.35
N GLU A 43 -16.69 -0.79 -14.93
CA GLU A 43 -17.33 0.13 -13.99
C GLU A 43 -16.62 0.11 -12.63
N HIS A 44 -16.37 -1.08 -12.08
CA HIS A 44 -15.70 -1.21 -10.79
C HIS A 44 -14.30 -0.57 -10.79
N ARG A 45 -13.50 -0.86 -11.82
CA ARG A 45 -12.15 -0.32 -11.96
C ARG A 45 -12.14 1.20 -12.18
N SER A 46 -13.07 1.72 -12.98
CA SER A 46 -13.15 3.16 -13.25
C SER A 46 -13.66 3.96 -12.05
N ILE A 47 -14.66 3.46 -11.31
CA ILE A 47 -15.13 4.09 -10.06
C ILE A 47 -14.02 4.07 -9.00
N HIS A 48 -13.33 2.93 -8.84
CA HIS A 48 -12.18 2.83 -7.94
C HIS A 48 -11.10 3.87 -8.28
N LEU A 49 -10.68 3.93 -9.54
CA LEU A 49 -9.66 4.89 -9.99
C LEU A 49 -10.10 6.34 -9.76
N LEU A 50 -11.36 6.67 -10.07
CA LEU A 50 -11.90 8.01 -9.88
C LEU A 50 -11.81 8.45 -8.42
N LEU A 51 -12.30 7.61 -7.50
CA LEU A 51 -12.27 7.91 -6.06
C LEU A 51 -10.83 8.05 -5.54
N VAL A 52 -9.93 7.18 -5.97
CA VAL A 52 -8.51 7.21 -5.58
C VAL A 52 -7.81 8.46 -6.13
N LEU A 53 -8.08 8.88 -7.37
CA LEU A 53 -7.49 10.11 -7.94
C LEU A 53 -7.96 11.36 -7.20
N ILE A 54 -9.25 11.46 -6.88
CA ILE A 54 -9.79 12.59 -6.11
C ILE A 54 -9.12 12.65 -4.73
N LEU A 55 -9.03 11.52 -4.02
CA LEU A 55 -8.32 11.45 -2.74
C LEU A 55 -6.84 11.82 -2.89
N THR A 56 -6.19 11.37 -3.96
CA THR A 56 -4.77 11.64 -4.21
C THR A 56 -4.51 13.14 -4.33
N PHE A 57 -5.28 13.87 -5.14
CA PHE A 57 -5.07 15.32 -5.29
C PHE A 57 -5.50 16.13 -4.06
N LEU A 58 -6.43 15.62 -3.25
CA LEU A 58 -6.76 16.24 -1.96
C LEU A 58 -5.64 16.03 -0.92
N ILE A 59 -5.07 14.83 -0.83
CA ILE A 59 -4.08 14.47 0.20
C ILE A 59 -2.66 14.93 -0.20
N TYR A 60 -2.30 14.86 -1.47
CA TYR A 60 -0.95 15.14 -1.99
C TYR A 60 -0.91 16.43 -2.84
N PRO A 61 -0.80 17.60 -2.21
CA PRO A 61 -0.70 18.87 -2.92
C PRO A 61 0.61 19.00 -3.70
N LEU A 62 0.61 19.84 -4.75
CA LEU A 62 1.76 20.00 -5.65
C LEU A 62 3.07 20.37 -4.92
N SER A 63 2.98 21.21 -3.90
CA SER A 63 4.11 21.58 -3.05
C SER A 63 3.71 21.57 -1.58
N ARG A 64 4.40 20.75 -0.78
CA ARG A 64 4.24 20.73 0.68
C ARG A 64 4.93 21.93 1.36
N LYS A 65 5.93 22.53 0.72
CA LYS A 65 6.74 23.62 1.31
C LYS A 65 6.20 25.02 0.98
N GLN A 66 5.53 25.20 -0.15
CA GLN A 66 5.08 26.51 -0.60
C GLN A 66 3.72 26.40 -1.29
N GLN A 67 2.65 26.64 -0.54
CA GLN A 67 1.30 26.70 -1.09
C GLN A 67 0.87 28.13 -1.37
N ASN A 68 0.77 28.46 -2.66
CA ASN A 68 0.26 29.74 -3.13
C ASN A 68 -1.10 29.54 -3.84
N LYS A 69 -1.78 30.62 -4.21
CA LYS A 69 -3.06 30.54 -4.96
C LYS A 69 -2.93 29.71 -6.24
N ILE A 70 -1.80 29.82 -6.93
CA ILE A 70 -1.51 29.10 -8.18
C ILE A 70 -1.42 27.59 -7.94
N THR A 71 -0.66 27.15 -6.92
CA THR A 71 -0.51 25.71 -6.65
C THR A 71 -1.85 25.07 -6.26
N LYS A 72 -2.70 25.81 -5.53
CA LYS A 72 -4.07 25.36 -5.20
C LYS A 72 -4.97 25.30 -6.44
N ALA A 73 -4.84 26.26 -7.36
CA ALA A 73 -5.58 26.25 -8.61
C ALA A 73 -5.17 25.05 -9.48
N ILE A 74 -3.88 24.74 -9.59
CA ILE A 74 -3.38 23.57 -10.31
C ILE A 74 -3.96 22.28 -9.72
N ASP A 75 -3.94 22.14 -8.39
CA ASP A 75 -4.51 20.97 -7.70
C ASP A 75 -6.03 20.85 -7.97
N GLY A 76 -6.76 21.97 -7.96
CA GLY A 76 -8.18 22.01 -8.31
C GLY A 76 -8.47 21.64 -9.77
N VAL A 77 -7.64 22.11 -10.70
CA VAL A 77 -7.75 21.76 -12.12
C VAL A 77 -7.50 20.27 -12.34
N LEU A 78 -6.43 19.71 -11.76
CA LEU A 78 -6.14 18.28 -11.89
C LEU A 78 -7.23 17.40 -11.29
N LEU A 79 -7.82 17.82 -10.16
CA LEU A 79 -9.00 17.17 -9.60
C LEU A 79 -10.18 17.22 -10.57
N GLY A 80 -10.50 18.38 -11.14
CA GLY A 80 -11.58 18.52 -12.13
C GLY A 80 -11.36 17.68 -13.38
N LEU A 81 -10.13 17.65 -13.91
CA LEU A 81 -9.74 16.81 -15.03
C LEU A 81 -9.83 15.32 -14.72
N SER A 82 -9.57 14.92 -13.47
CA SER A 82 -9.75 13.53 -13.03
C SER A 82 -11.22 13.12 -13.08
N ILE A 83 -12.11 14.00 -12.60
CA ILE A 83 -13.57 13.79 -12.62
C ILE A 83 -14.08 13.71 -14.05
N ILE A 84 -13.67 14.64 -14.91
CA ILE A 84 -14.13 14.67 -16.31
C ILE A 84 -13.57 13.47 -17.08
N GLY A 85 -12.26 13.22 -16.98
CA GLY A 85 -11.58 12.15 -17.71
C GLY A 85 -12.06 10.75 -17.31
N VAL A 86 -12.04 10.42 -16.02
CA VAL A 86 -12.46 9.08 -15.57
C VAL A 86 -13.99 8.98 -15.48
N GLY A 87 -14.69 10.05 -15.11
CA GLY A 87 -16.15 10.06 -15.08
C GLY A 87 -16.78 9.83 -16.45
N TYR A 88 -16.15 10.31 -17.53
CA TYR A 88 -16.57 9.97 -18.89
C TYR A 88 -16.52 8.46 -19.17
N VAL A 89 -15.48 7.79 -18.68
CA VAL A 89 -15.38 6.32 -18.77
C VAL A 89 -16.48 5.65 -17.96
N VAL A 90 -16.68 6.05 -16.70
CA VAL A 90 -17.73 5.49 -15.83
C VAL A 90 -19.11 5.52 -16.50
N LEU A 91 -19.44 6.62 -17.19
CA LEU A 91 -20.76 6.81 -17.81
C LEU A 91 -20.90 6.16 -19.20
N TYR A 92 -19.82 6.11 -19.99
CA TYR A 92 -19.87 5.75 -21.41
C TYR A 92 -19.03 4.53 -21.79
N TRP A 93 -18.55 3.75 -20.81
CA TRP A 93 -17.64 2.62 -21.07
C TRP A 93 -18.08 1.62 -22.15
N PRO A 94 -19.38 1.25 -22.33
CA PRO A 94 -19.75 0.27 -23.35
C PRO A 94 -19.43 0.78 -24.75
N ILE A 95 -19.80 2.04 -25.01
CA ILE A 95 -19.59 2.73 -26.29
C ILE A 95 -18.09 2.96 -26.53
N LEU A 96 -17.32 3.26 -25.47
CA LEU A 96 -15.88 3.47 -25.57
C LEU A 96 -15.13 2.20 -25.98
N MET A 97 -15.52 1.04 -25.43
CA MET A 97 -14.91 -0.24 -25.81
C MET A 97 -15.14 -0.57 -27.29
N ASP A 98 -16.34 -0.35 -27.81
CA ASP A 98 -16.69 -0.67 -29.20
C ASP A 98 -15.91 0.14 -30.25
N ARG A 99 -15.48 1.35 -29.90
CA ARG A 99 -14.73 2.25 -30.82
C ARG A 99 -13.25 2.42 -30.46
N CYS A 100 -12.68 1.54 -29.63
CA CYS A 100 -11.27 1.64 -29.24
C CYS A 100 -10.27 1.64 -30.41
N SER A 101 -10.66 1.07 -31.56
CA SER A 101 -9.84 1.07 -32.79
C SER A 101 -10.01 2.33 -33.66
N ASN A 102 -11.06 3.13 -33.41
CA ASN A 102 -11.30 4.41 -34.07
C ASN A 102 -11.96 5.41 -33.08
N PRO A 103 -11.19 5.92 -32.09
CA PRO A 103 -11.74 6.76 -31.04
C PRO A 103 -12.23 8.10 -31.60
N ALA A 104 -13.32 8.65 -31.02
CA ALA A 104 -13.76 9.98 -31.40
C ALA A 104 -12.76 11.06 -30.91
N PRO A 105 -12.74 12.26 -31.50
CA PRO A 105 -11.83 13.34 -31.07
C PRO A 105 -11.93 13.66 -29.58
N LEU A 106 -13.14 13.59 -29.00
CA LEU A 106 -13.36 13.77 -27.57
C LEU A 106 -12.66 12.68 -26.74
N ASP A 107 -12.75 11.42 -27.17
CA ASP A 107 -12.14 10.28 -26.49
C ASP A 107 -10.61 10.40 -26.47
N LEU A 108 -10.03 10.88 -27.57
CA LEU A 108 -8.60 11.13 -27.68
C LEU A 108 -8.15 12.21 -26.69
N VAL A 109 -8.86 13.34 -26.65
CA VAL A 109 -8.56 14.45 -25.74
C VAL A 109 -8.67 13.99 -24.28
N LEU A 110 -9.76 13.32 -23.92
CA LEU A 110 -9.97 12.83 -22.55
C LEU A 110 -8.99 11.71 -22.17
N GLY A 111 -8.60 10.87 -23.13
CA GLY A 111 -7.58 9.84 -22.92
C GLY A 111 -6.20 10.43 -22.61
N VAL A 112 -5.76 11.42 -23.41
CA VAL A 112 -4.50 12.13 -23.16
C VAL A 112 -4.52 12.85 -21.81
N ILE A 113 -5.63 13.53 -21.49
CA ILE A 113 -5.81 14.21 -20.20
C ILE A 113 -5.72 13.20 -19.05
N THR A 114 -6.43 12.07 -19.16
CA THR A 114 -6.46 11.05 -18.11
C THR A 114 -5.08 10.43 -17.90
N ILE A 115 -4.36 10.12 -18.97
CA ILE A 115 -2.97 9.63 -18.90
C ILE A 115 -2.08 10.67 -18.18
N ALA A 116 -2.14 11.94 -18.57
CA ALA A 116 -1.34 13.00 -17.96
C ALA A 116 -1.65 13.19 -16.46
N VAL A 117 -2.93 13.15 -16.10
CA VAL A 117 -3.40 13.23 -14.71
C VAL A 117 -2.88 12.05 -13.88
N ILE A 118 -2.94 10.83 -14.41
CA ILE A 118 -2.42 9.64 -13.73
C ILE A 118 -0.91 9.73 -13.56
N LEU A 119 -0.16 10.12 -14.59
CA LEU A 119 1.29 10.31 -14.50
C LEU A 119 1.67 11.32 -13.41
N GLU A 120 0.94 12.43 -13.33
CA GLU A 120 1.14 13.45 -12.30
C GLU A 120 0.75 12.95 -10.91
N ALA A 121 -0.35 12.20 -10.78
CA ALA A 121 -0.75 11.56 -9.52
C ALA A 121 0.34 10.59 -9.03
N THR A 122 0.85 9.73 -9.92
CA THR A 122 1.95 8.79 -9.61
C THR A 122 3.24 9.51 -9.24
N ARG A 123 3.57 10.62 -9.93
CA ARG A 123 4.75 11.45 -9.61
C ARG A 123 4.68 11.99 -8.18
N ARG A 124 3.49 12.42 -7.74
CA ARG A 124 3.26 13.00 -6.41
C ARG A 124 3.29 11.97 -5.28
N THR A 125 2.87 10.74 -5.54
CA THR A 125 2.75 9.69 -4.52
C THR A 125 3.99 8.82 -4.41
N VAL A 126 4.58 8.41 -5.54
CA VAL A 126 5.70 7.46 -5.58
C VAL A 126 7.02 8.11 -6.02
N GLY A 127 6.93 9.15 -6.86
CA GLY A 127 8.08 9.86 -7.42
C GLY A 127 8.16 9.74 -8.95
N PRO A 128 9.16 10.36 -9.59
CA PRO A 128 9.20 10.55 -11.04
C PRO A 128 9.57 9.30 -11.83
N MET A 129 10.17 8.28 -11.20
CA MET A 129 10.72 7.12 -11.90
C MET A 129 9.65 6.33 -12.67
N LEU A 130 8.51 6.01 -12.03
CA LEU A 130 7.42 5.26 -12.67
C LEU A 130 6.76 6.05 -13.81
N PRO A 131 6.40 7.35 -13.64
CA PRO A 131 5.91 8.17 -14.75
C PRO A 131 6.88 8.24 -15.94
N ILE A 132 8.18 8.43 -15.68
CA ILE A 132 9.19 8.47 -16.74
C ILE A 132 9.20 7.15 -17.51
N LEU A 133 9.18 6.02 -16.79
CA LEU A 133 9.16 4.71 -17.43
C LEU A 133 7.89 4.51 -18.28
N ALA A 134 6.72 4.93 -17.79
CA ALA A 134 5.48 4.86 -18.55
C ALA A 134 5.53 5.72 -19.83
N VAL A 135 6.07 6.93 -19.76
CA VAL A 135 6.27 7.80 -20.93
C VAL A 135 7.23 7.16 -21.94
N ILE A 136 8.30 6.51 -21.48
CA ILE A 136 9.22 5.77 -22.35
C ILE A 136 8.49 4.65 -23.10
N PHE A 137 7.63 3.88 -22.44
CA PHE A 137 6.88 2.81 -23.10
C PHE A 137 5.77 3.31 -24.03
N LEU A 138 5.13 4.44 -23.72
CA LEU A 138 4.21 5.10 -24.65
C LEU A 138 4.97 5.63 -25.88
N ALA A 139 6.16 6.18 -25.69
CA ALA A 139 7.03 6.60 -26.79
C ALA A 139 7.50 5.39 -27.60
N TYR A 140 7.87 4.28 -26.96
CA TYR A 140 8.21 3.02 -27.63
C TYR A 140 7.06 2.52 -28.51
N ALA A 141 5.82 2.53 -28.01
CA ALA A 141 4.64 2.13 -28.78
C ALA A 141 4.45 2.98 -30.06
N TRP A 142 4.82 4.26 -30.01
CA TRP A 142 4.78 5.13 -31.20
C TRP A 142 5.99 4.92 -32.11
N PHE A 143 7.20 5.02 -31.56
CA PHE A 143 8.46 5.08 -32.28
C PHE A 143 9.06 3.71 -32.61
N GLY A 144 8.37 2.61 -32.32
CA GLY A 144 8.83 1.25 -32.59
C GLY A 144 9.39 1.01 -34.00
N ARG A 145 8.89 1.76 -35.00
CA ARG A 145 9.35 1.66 -36.40
C ARG A 145 10.81 2.05 -36.61
N TYR A 146 11.36 2.87 -35.72
CA TYR A 146 12.74 3.36 -35.79
C TYR A 146 13.71 2.50 -34.98
N ILE A 147 13.21 1.49 -34.26
CA ILE A 147 14.03 0.64 -33.40
C ILE A 147 14.51 -0.55 -34.24
N PRO A 148 15.82 -0.72 -34.45
CA PRO A 148 16.35 -1.82 -35.24
C PRO A 148 16.38 -3.14 -34.45
N GLY A 149 16.39 -4.25 -35.17
CA GLY A 149 16.51 -5.60 -34.60
C GLY A 149 15.20 -6.14 -34.02
N TYR A 150 15.31 -7.12 -33.12
CA TYR A 150 14.17 -7.87 -32.58
C TYR A 150 13.20 -7.05 -31.71
N PHE A 151 13.63 -5.88 -31.22
CA PHE A 151 12.79 -4.96 -30.44
C PHE A 151 12.03 -3.96 -31.32
N GLY A 152 12.23 -3.98 -32.64
CA GLY A 152 11.47 -3.14 -33.58
C GLY A 152 10.07 -3.68 -33.83
N HIS A 153 9.11 -2.77 -34.03
CA HIS A 153 7.76 -3.12 -34.50
C HIS A 153 7.23 -2.01 -35.43
N PRO A 154 6.15 -2.21 -36.22
CA PRO A 154 5.70 -1.22 -37.20
C PRO A 154 5.32 0.18 -36.64
N GLY A 155 5.29 0.34 -35.32
CA GLY A 155 4.73 1.49 -34.62
C GLY A 155 3.20 1.50 -34.65
N PHE A 156 2.58 2.08 -33.64
CA PHE A 156 1.13 2.26 -33.58
C PHE A 156 0.74 3.72 -33.84
N ALA A 157 -0.39 3.92 -34.51
CA ALA A 157 -0.99 5.25 -34.66
C ALA A 157 -1.37 5.82 -33.28
N PHE A 158 -1.29 7.14 -33.13
CA PHE A 158 -1.56 7.81 -31.86
C PHE A 158 -2.94 7.47 -31.31
N GLU A 159 -3.94 7.48 -32.20
CA GLU A 159 -5.33 7.21 -31.89
C GLU A 159 -5.50 5.81 -31.34
N ARG A 160 -4.76 4.85 -31.90
CA ARG A 160 -4.75 3.46 -31.43
C ARG A 160 -4.07 3.33 -30.07
N ILE A 161 -2.96 4.02 -29.84
CA ILE A 161 -2.27 4.00 -28.54
C ILE A 161 -3.19 4.53 -27.45
N ILE A 162 -3.82 5.69 -27.68
CA ILE A 162 -4.73 6.31 -26.71
C ILE A 162 -5.98 5.46 -26.53
N GLY A 163 -6.61 5.00 -27.63
CA GLY A 163 -7.82 4.17 -27.58
C GLY A 163 -7.62 2.89 -26.78
N PHE A 164 -6.53 2.14 -27.04
CA PHE A 164 -6.21 0.96 -26.25
C PHE A 164 -5.89 1.31 -24.78
N THR A 165 -5.10 2.35 -24.53
CA THR A 165 -4.66 2.71 -23.18
C THR A 165 -5.82 3.21 -22.29
N TYR A 166 -6.78 3.93 -22.87
CA TYR A 166 -7.84 4.62 -22.14
C TYR A 166 -9.20 3.91 -22.19
N GLN A 167 -9.53 3.20 -23.27
CA GLN A 167 -10.89 2.66 -23.47
C GLN A 167 -10.99 1.16 -23.17
N THR A 168 -9.87 0.45 -23.01
CA THR A 168 -9.85 -1.01 -22.85
C THR A 168 -9.34 -1.46 -21.49
N LEU A 169 -9.55 -2.76 -21.19
CA LEU A 169 -8.99 -3.44 -20.03
C LEU A 169 -7.53 -3.89 -20.23
N GLU A 170 -6.86 -3.49 -21.31
CA GLU A 170 -5.44 -3.75 -21.55
C GLU A 170 -4.55 -2.54 -21.19
N GLY A 171 -5.17 -1.40 -20.84
CA GLY A 171 -4.50 -0.15 -20.51
C GLY A 171 -4.63 0.23 -19.04
N ILE A 172 -5.01 1.48 -18.79
CA ILE A 172 -5.21 2.06 -17.45
C ILE A 172 -6.14 1.18 -16.61
N PHE A 173 -7.21 0.66 -17.22
CA PHE A 173 -8.22 -0.13 -16.55
C PHE A 173 -7.88 -1.62 -16.50
N GLY A 174 -6.61 -1.98 -16.68
CA GLY A 174 -6.19 -3.37 -16.77
C GLY A 174 -5.97 -4.08 -15.45
N LEU A 175 -5.24 -5.18 -15.56
CA LEU A 175 -4.97 -6.15 -14.50
C LEU A 175 -4.58 -5.49 -13.17
N ILE A 176 -3.59 -4.60 -13.20
CA ILE A 176 -3.00 -4.00 -11.99
C ILE A 176 -4.03 -3.15 -11.23
N LEU A 177 -4.86 -2.39 -11.95
CA LEU A 177 -5.94 -1.63 -11.34
C LEU A 177 -7.04 -2.56 -10.80
N GLY A 178 -7.32 -3.67 -11.49
CA GLY A 178 -8.23 -4.70 -11.02
C GLY A 178 -7.77 -5.33 -9.69
N VAL A 179 -6.49 -5.70 -9.61
CA VAL A 179 -5.87 -6.22 -8.38
C VAL A 179 -5.97 -5.19 -7.24
N SER A 180 -5.75 -3.90 -7.56
CA SER A 180 -5.91 -2.81 -6.60
C SER A 180 -7.34 -2.70 -6.06
N ALA A 181 -8.32 -2.69 -6.96
CA ALA A 181 -9.72 -2.50 -6.61
C ALA A 181 -10.29 -3.68 -5.80
N VAL A 182 -9.93 -4.91 -6.18
CA VAL A 182 -10.49 -6.12 -5.57
C VAL A 182 -9.78 -6.52 -4.29
N TYR A 183 -8.44 -6.51 -4.27
CA TYR A 183 -7.69 -7.04 -3.13
C TYR A 183 -7.06 -5.93 -2.29
N ILE A 184 -6.23 -5.07 -2.89
CA ILE A 184 -5.44 -4.07 -2.15
C ILE A 184 -6.36 -3.15 -1.35
N SER A 185 -7.49 -2.73 -1.92
CA SER A 185 -8.42 -1.82 -1.27
C SER A 185 -9.01 -2.41 0.01
N ILE A 186 -9.51 -3.65 -0.04
CA ILE A 186 -10.11 -4.32 1.14
C ILE A 186 -9.04 -4.55 2.21
N PHE A 187 -7.86 -5.04 1.83
CA PHE A 187 -6.78 -5.27 2.79
C PHE A 187 -6.21 -3.97 3.38
N THR A 188 -6.24 -2.86 2.64
CA THR A 188 -5.87 -1.54 3.16
C THR A 188 -6.88 -1.07 4.20
N ILE A 189 -8.18 -1.25 3.94
CA ILE A 189 -9.25 -0.94 4.91
C ILE A 189 -9.09 -1.79 6.17
N PHE A 190 -8.86 -3.08 6.01
CA PHE A 190 -8.64 -4.02 7.10
C PHE A 190 -7.37 -3.68 7.90
N GLY A 191 -6.26 -3.36 7.22
CA GLY A 191 -5.01 -2.92 7.85
C GLY A 191 -5.20 -1.66 8.67
N GLY A 192 -5.92 -0.66 8.15
CA GLY A 192 -6.27 0.56 8.88
C GLY A 192 -7.16 0.30 10.10
N PHE A 193 -8.11 -0.63 9.99
CA PHE A 193 -8.93 -1.07 11.13
C PHE A 193 -8.07 -1.73 12.22
N LEU A 194 -7.20 -2.66 11.84
CA LEU A 194 -6.27 -3.32 12.77
C LEU A 194 -5.35 -2.31 13.47
N GLU A 195 -4.79 -1.36 12.72
CA GLU A 195 -3.95 -0.30 13.28
C GLU A 195 -4.73 0.56 14.30
N ALA A 196 -5.96 0.96 13.97
CA ALA A 196 -6.81 1.77 14.84
C ALA A 196 -7.18 1.06 16.16
N THR A 197 -7.25 -0.29 16.16
CA THR A 197 -7.54 -1.06 17.38
C THR A 197 -6.36 -1.14 18.36
N GLY A 198 -5.15 -0.68 17.98
CA GLY A 198 -3.96 -0.74 18.83
C GLY A 198 -3.34 -2.13 18.93
N ILE A 199 -3.56 -2.97 17.92
CA ILE A 199 -3.06 -4.34 17.87
C ILE A 199 -1.53 -4.42 17.79
N SER A 200 -0.90 -3.38 17.23
CA SER A 200 0.56 -3.24 17.11
C SER A 200 1.27 -3.26 18.47
N GLU A 201 0.75 -2.50 19.44
CA GLU A 201 1.24 -2.51 20.82
C GLU A 201 1.01 -3.88 21.49
N PHE A 202 -0.15 -4.50 21.25
CA PHE A 202 -0.47 -5.82 21.80
C PHE A 202 0.54 -6.88 21.35
N PHE A 203 0.91 -6.88 20.06
CA PHE A 203 1.90 -7.82 19.53
C PHE A 203 3.30 -7.60 20.09
N SER A 204 3.69 -6.34 20.32
CA SER A 204 4.92 -6.02 21.00
C SER A 204 4.94 -6.54 22.43
N ASP A 205 3.89 -6.27 23.20
CA ASP A 205 3.76 -6.75 24.57
C ASP A 205 3.77 -8.27 24.64
N LEU A 206 3.04 -8.95 23.75
CA LEU A 206 3.00 -10.41 23.69
C LEU A 206 4.37 -11.00 23.37
N ALA A 207 5.08 -10.43 22.39
CA ALA A 207 6.40 -10.89 21.99
C ALA A 207 7.44 -10.68 23.10
N LEU A 208 7.42 -9.52 23.78
CA LEU A 208 8.26 -9.25 24.95
C LEU A 208 7.94 -10.17 26.12
N ALA A 209 6.66 -10.47 26.35
CA ALA A 209 6.24 -11.37 27.40
C ALA A 209 6.71 -12.82 27.16
N ALA A 210 6.74 -13.25 25.89
CA ALA A 210 7.20 -14.59 25.48
C ALA A 210 8.73 -14.72 25.50
N PHE A 211 9.47 -13.73 24.99
CA PHE A 211 10.91 -13.87 24.73
C PHE A 211 11.80 -12.99 25.61
N GLY A 212 11.25 -12.04 26.36
CA GLY A 212 12.00 -11.02 27.10
C GLY A 212 13.00 -11.57 28.12
N LYS A 213 12.76 -12.75 28.70
CA LYS A 213 13.68 -13.40 29.64
C LYS A 213 14.89 -14.06 28.98
N SER A 214 14.81 -14.35 27.68
CA SER A 214 15.88 -15.03 26.95
C SER A 214 17.01 -14.05 26.63
N ARG A 215 18.22 -14.57 26.35
CA ARG A 215 19.29 -13.76 25.77
C ARG A 215 18.81 -13.07 24.51
N GLY A 216 19.06 -11.76 24.41
CA GLY A 216 18.56 -10.94 23.30
C GLY A 216 17.03 -10.93 23.25
N GLY A 217 16.37 -11.00 24.39
CA GLY A 217 14.92 -11.10 24.49
C GLY A 217 14.21 -9.96 23.77
N ALA A 218 14.70 -8.72 23.88
CA ALA A 218 14.16 -7.60 23.12
C ALA A 218 14.34 -7.77 21.62
N SER A 219 15.49 -8.27 21.17
CA SER A 219 15.74 -8.49 19.74
C SER A 219 14.82 -9.56 19.14
N LYS A 220 14.63 -10.70 19.81
CA LYS A 220 13.70 -11.75 19.36
C LYS A 220 12.26 -11.28 19.36
N ALA A 221 11.87 -10.56 20.42
CA ALA A 221 10.56 -9.93 20.49
C ALA A 221 10.36 -8.96 19.32
N SER A 222 11.36 -8.12 19.01
CA SER A 222 11.31 -7.15 17.91
C SER A 222 11.12 -7.81 16.55
N VAL A 223 11.76 -8.97 16.31
CA VAL A 223 11.59 -9.72 15.06
C VAL A 223 10.15 -10.18 14.90
N ILE A 224 9.57 -10.74 15.96
CA ILE A 224 8.20 -11.25 15.98
C ILE A 224 7.20 -10.09 15.84
N THR A 225 7.43 -9.00 16.56
CA THR A 225 6.63 -7.78 16.43
C THR A 225 6.67 -7.23 15.02
N SER A 226 7.83 -7.18 14.37
CA SER A 226 7.95 -6.79 12.96
C SER A 226 7.15 -7.73 12.05
N GLY A 227 7.16 -9.03 12.33
CA GLY A 227 6.33 -10.01 11.65
C GLY A 227 4.86 -9.65 11.72
N PHE A 228 4.34 -9.44 12.93
CA PHE A 228 2.96 -9.05 13.15
C PHE A 228 2.61 -7.68 12.53
N LEU A 229 3.49 -6.69 12.64
CA LEU A 229 3.30 -5.39 12.00
C LEU A 229 3.27 -5.53 10.47
N GLY A 230 4.08 -6.44 9.92
CA GLY A 230 4.07 -6.81 8.51
C GLY A 230 2.73 -7.41 8.07
N MET A 231 2.09 -8.24 8.92
CA MET A 231 0.74 -8.77 8.68
C MET A 231 -0.30 -7.67 8.47
N VAL A 232 -0.13 -6.52 9.15
CA VAL A 232 -1.09 -5.41 9.13
C VAL A 232 -0.83 -4.46 7.97
N CYS A 233 0.43 -4.09 7.73
CA CYS A 233 0.75 -3.03 6.78
C CYS A 233 1.12 -3.52 5.37
N GLY A 234 1.55 -4.79 5.21
CA GLY A 234 1.98 -5.33 3.91
C GLY A 234 3.16 -4.62 3.24
N SER A 235 3.81 -3.70 3.95
CA SER A 235 4.81 -2.79 3.40
C SER A 235 6.12 -2.90 4.17
N SER A 236 7.21 -3.17 3.44
CA SER A 236 8.53 -3.30 4.07
C SER A 236 8.99 -2.04 4.77
N THR A 237 8.73 -0.88 4.16
CA THR A 237 9.16 0.41 4.71
C THR A 237 8.32 0.80 5.92
N ALA A 238 7.00 0.58 5.87
CA ALA A 238 6.11 0.85 7.00
C ALA A 238 6.44 -0.04 8.20
N ALA A 239 6.60 -1.36 7.99
CA ALA A 239 6.96 -2.30 9.05
C ALA A 239 8.31 -1.95 9.70
N ALA A 240 9.31 -1.57 8.90
CA ALA A 240 10.61 -1.14 9.42
C ALA A 240 10.50 0.09 10.32
N ILE A 241 9.74 1.12 9.90
CA ILE A 241 9.54 2.35 10.66
C ILE A 241 8.77 2.07 11.96
N MET A 242 7.64 1.34 11.88
CA MET A 242 6.84 1.01 13.05
C MET A 242 7.62 0.17 14.07
N THR A 243 8.40 -0.81 13.61
CA THR A 243 9.24 -1.63 14.48
C THR A 243 10.34 -0.80 15.14
N HIS A 244 10.97 0.10 14.38
CA HIS A 244 11.96 1.03 14.93
C HIS A 244 11.34 1.91 16.00
N ASP A 245 10.22 2.58 15.73
CA ASP A 245 9.60 3.51 16.67
C ASP A 245 9.16 2.81 17.98
N LEU A 246 8.71 1.56 17.87
CA LEU A 246 8.26 0.77 19.01
C LEU A 246 9.42 0.17 19.82
N MET A 247 10.50 -0.27 19.16
CA MET A 247 11.53 -1.09 19.79
C MET A 247 12.89 -0.41 19.99
N LYS A 248 13.14 0.75 19.36
CA LYS A 248 14.46 1.43 19.38
C LYS A 248 15.03 1.59 20.78
N HIS A 249 14.23 2.10 21.72
CA HIS A 249 14.71 2.35 23.08
C HIS A 249 15.08 1.07 23.82
N SER A 250 14.31 -0.01 23.64
CA SER A 250 14.58 -1.30 24.26
C SER A 250 15.87 -1.92 23.70
N MET A 251 16.03 -1.91 22.38
CA MET A 251 17.21 -2.49 21.73
C MET A 251 18.48 -1.67 21.97
N GLN A 252 18.40 -0.33 21.96
CA GLN A 252 19.55 0.51 22.30
C GLN A 252 19.99 0.33 23.76
N HIS A 253 19.03 0.18 24.69
CA HIS A 253 19.33 -0.09 26.09
C HIS A 253 19.96 -1.49 26.30
N GLU A 254 19.60 -2.49 25.48
CA GLU A 254 20.30 -3.79 25.50
C GLU A 254 21.76 -3.66 25.02
N GLY A 255 22.13 -2.63 24.26
CA GLY A 255 23.52 -2.38 23.83
C GLY A 255 23.79 -2.65 22.35
N TYR A 256 22.75 -2.72 21.51
CA TYR A 256 22.92 -2.79 20.07
C TYR A 256 23.39 -1.44 19.50
N ASP A 257 24.41 -1.50 18.63
CA ASP A 257 24.92 -0.34 17.90
C ASP A 257 23.95 0.10 16.78
N LYS A 258 24.09 1.35 16.32
CA LYS A 258 23.16 1.95 15.33
C LYS A 258 23.18 1.22 13.98
N GLU A 259 24.32 0.69 13.56
CA GLU A 259 24.46 0.01 12.26
C GLU A 259 23.73 -1.33 12.29
N THR A 260 23.94 -2.11 13.36
CA THR A 260 23.22 -3.36 13.59
C THR A 260 21.71 -3.12 13.63
N LEU A 261 21.26 -2.07 14.30
CA LEU A 261 19.83 -1.73 14.36
C LEU A 261 19.26 -1.36 12.98
N ALA A 262 19.96 -0.56 12.19
CA ALA A 262 19.52 -0.21 10.84
C ALA A 262 19.41 -1.44 9.93
N ALA A 263 20.43 -2.32 9.96
CA ALA A 263 20.41 -3.57 9.21
C ALA A 263 19.26 -4.49 9.68
N PHE A 264 19.05 -4.58 10.99
CA PHE A 264 17.95 -5.35 11.58
C PHE A 264 16.58 -4.84 11.13
N TYR A 265 16.28 -3.56 11.28
CA TYR A 265 14.96 -3.01 10.91
C TYR A 265 14.71 -3.12 9.41
N SER A 266 15.74 -2.97 8.58
CA SER A 266 15.64 -3.22 7.15
C SER A 266 15.28 -4.68 6.87
N ALA A 267 16.03 -5.64 7.43
CA ALA A 267 15.80 -7.06 7.18
C ALA A 267 14.46 -7.54 7.74
N ALA A 268 14.13 -7.20 8.99
CA ALA A 268 12.87 -7.57 9.61
C ALA A 268 11.67 -6.94 8.87
N GLY A 269 11.81 -5.67 8.45
CA GLY A 269 10.81 -4.98 7.65
C GLY A 269 10.60 -5.62 6.28
N THR A 270 11.66 -6.04 5.58
CA THR A 270 11.53 -6.72 4.27
C THR A 270 10.61 -7.95 4.34
N GLY A 271 10.61 -8.70 5.45
CA GLY A 271 9.72 -9.85 5.64
C GLY A 271 8.23 -9.52 5.62
N ALA A 272 7.83 -8.26 5.75
CA ALA A 272 6.43 -7.84 5.71
C ALA A 272 5.74 -8.18 4.37
N ILE A 273 6.46 -8.16 3.25
CA ILE A 273 5.87 -8.41 1.92
C ILE A 273 5.49 -9.88 1.70
N ILE A 274 6.00 -10.79 2.53
CA ILE A 274 5.68 -12.22 2.45
C ILE A 274 4.83 -12.70 3.62
N MET A 275 4.59 -11.86 4.64
CA MET A 275 3.86 -12.25 5.84
C MET A 275 2.34 -12.12 5.62
N PRO A 276 1.56 -13.23 5.68
CA PRO A 276 0.10 -13.18 5.59
C PRO A 276 -0.54 -12.45 6.79
N PRO A 277 -1.75 -11.85 6.66
CA PRO A 277 -2.65 -11.94 5.52
C PRO A 277 -2.55 -10.76 4.54
N VAL A 278 -1.97 -9.61 4.89
CA VAL A 278 -1.94 -8.46 3.95
C VAL A 278 -0.86 -8.64 2.88
N MET A 279 0.35 -9.07 3.25
CA MET A 279 1.48 -9.29 2.32
C MET A 279 1.78 -8.08 1.41
N GLY A 280 2.75 -8.21 0.51
CA GLY A 280 3.07 -7.19 -0.48
C GLY A 280 2.13 -7.26 -1.68
N ALA A 281 2.03 -6.16 -2.44
CA ALA A 281 1.15 -6.05 -3.60
C ALA A 281 1.33 -7.17 -4.65
N VAL A 282 2.55 -7.72 -4.74
CA VAL A 282 2.90 -8.84 -5.64
C VAL A 282 2.09 -10.11 -5.32
N ALA A 283 1.75 -10.36 -4.06
CA ALA A 283 0.95 -11.52 -3.67
C ALA A 283 -0.47 -11.48 -4.28
N PHE A 284 -1.07 -10.29 -4.34
CA PHE A 284 -2.38 -10.10 -4.98
C PHE A 284 -2.31 -10.28 -6.49
N ILE A 285 -1.22 -9.82 -7.12
CA ILE A 285 -0.97 -10.03 -8.55
C ILE A 285 -0.81 -11.54 -8.83
N MET A 286 -0.08 -12.26 -7.99
CA MET A 286 0.09 -13.71 -8.11
C MET A 286 -1.25 -14.44 -8.00
N ALA A 287 -2.08 -14.11 -7.00
CA ALA A 287 -3.41 -14.71 -6.84
C ALA A 287 -4.28 -14.49 -8.08
N TYR A 288 -4.28 -13.26 -8.62
CA TYR A 288 -5.03 -12.95 -9.82
C TYR A 288 -4.51 -13.73 -11.02
N MET A 289 -3.20 -13.68 -11.30
CA MET A 289 -2.62 -14.32 -12.49
C MET A 289 -2.73 -15.84 -12.46
N ALA A 290 -2.64 -16.44 -11.28
CA ALA A 290 -2.79 -17.88 -11.10
C ALA A 290 -4.27 -18.33 -11.02
N GLU A 291 -5.21 -17.38 -11.02
CA GLU A 291 -6.66 -17.63 -10.87
C GLU A 291 -7.03 -18.48 -9.64
N ILE A 292 -6.23 -18.39 -8.58
CA ILE A 292 -6.49 -19.09 -7.30
C ILE A 292 -6.97 -18.10 -6.24
N PRO A 293 -7.77 -18.55 -5.26
CA PRO A 293 -8.16 -17.70 -4.14
C PRO A 293 -6.91 -17.15 -3.42
N TYR A 294 -6.93 -15.87 -3.05
CA TYR A 294 -5.81 -15.22 -2.35
C TYR A 294 -5.41 -15.95 -1.06
N VAL A 295 -6.38 -16.56 -0.37
CA VAL A 295 -6.13 -17.38 0.83
C VAL A 295 -5.21 -18.57 0.53
N GLU A 296 -5.23 -19.14 -0.68
CA GLU A 296 -4.31 -20.20 -1.08
C GLU A 296 -2.87 -19.66 -1.21
N VAL A 297 -2.70 -18.45 -1.76
CA VAL A 297 -1.40 -17.76 -1.78
C VAL A 297 -0.89 -17.51 -0.36
N CYS A 298 -1.77 -17.07 0.55
CA CYS A 298 -1.44 -16.90 1.96
C CYS A 298 -0.94 -18.21 2.57
N LYS A 299 -1.66 -19.33 2.36
CA LYS A 299 -1.26 -20.65 2.88
C LYS A 299 0.12 -21.07 2.39
N MET A 300 0.39 -20.86 1.11
CA MET A 300 1.71 -21.16 0.51
C MET A 300 2.81 -20.26 1.10
N ALA A 301 2.50 -19.03 1.50
CA ALA A 301 3.46 -18.07 2.04
C ALA A 301 3.78 -18.26 3.54
N ILE A 302 2.94 -18.98 4.30
CA ILE A 302 3.16 -19.19 5.75
C ILE A 302 4.54 -19.80 6.03
N LEU A 303 4.90 -20.88 5.34
CA LEU A 303 6.17 -21.56 5.58
C LEU A 303 7.38 -20.68 5.20
N PRO A 304 7.44 -20.06 4.00
CA PRO A 304 8.48 -19.08 3.67
C PRO A 304 8.60 -17.94 4.68
N ALA A 305 7.47 -17.37 5.14
CA ALA A 305 7.48 -16.29 6.11
C ALA A 305 8.06 -16.74 7.45
N ILE A 306 7.65 -17.90 7.97
CA ILE A 306 8.20 -18.46 9.21
C ILE A 306 9.71 -18.66 9.08
N LEU A 307 10.18 -19.26 7.98
CA LEU A 307 11.60 -19.51 7.74
C LEU A 307 12.41 -18.21 7.64
N TYR A 308 11.84 -17.19 6.99
CA TYR A 308 12.46 -15.87 6.90
C TYR A 308 12.64 -15.25 8.29
N TYR A 309 11.57 -15.15 9.09
CA TYR A 309 11.65 -14.55 10.42
C TYR A 309 12.47 -15.40 11.39
N LEU A 310 12.47 -16.72 11.25
CA LEU A 310 13.36 -17.61 12.00
C LEU A 310 14.84 -17.30 11.70
N THR A 311 15.18 -17.06 10.44
CA THR A 311 16.53 -16.68 10.04
C THR A 311 16.95 -15.37 10.70
N VAL A 312 16.07 -14.35 10.70
CA VAL A 312 16.34 -13.07 11.36
C VAL A 312 16.48 -13.24 12.89
N ILE A 313 15.63 -14.07 13.52
CA ILE A 313 15.75 -14.42 14.95
C ILE A 313 17.11 -15.05 15.25
N LEU A 314 17.57 -15.99 14.43
CA LEU A 314 18.86 -16.68 14.62
C LEU A 314 20.04 -15.71 14.49
N VAL A 315 20.02 -14.84 13.47
CA VAL A 315 21.06 -13.81 13.29
C VAL A 315 21.13 -12.90 14.50
N MET A 316 19.98 -12.45 15.02
CA MET A 316 19.93 -11.60 16.21
C MET A 316 20.35 -12.35 17.48
N ASP A 317 20.02 -13.63 17.63
CA ASP A 317 20.50 -14.44 18.77
C ASP A 317 22.03 -14.60 18.76
N ILE A 318 22.62 -14.86 17.58
CA ILE A 318 24.07 -14.97 17.42
C ILE A 318 24.73 -13.63 17.75
N LYS A 319 24.16 -12.51 17.29
CA LYS A 319 24.66 -11.17 17.61
C LYS A 319 24.55 -10.87 19.10
N ALA A 320 23.42 -11.19 19.73
CA ALA A 320 23.22 -11.07 21.17
C ALA A 320 24.25 -11.89 21.97
N ARG A 321 24.60 -13.09 21.48
CA ARG A 321 25.65 -13.93 22.06
C ARG A 321 27.02 -13.27 21.98
N LYS A 322 27.38 -12.72 20.81
CA LYS A 322 28.67 -12.03 20.61
C LYS A 322 28.80 -10.79 21.50
N LEU A 323 27.69 -10.10 21.75
CA LEU A 323 27.62 -8.93 22.64
C LEU A 323 27.51 -9.28 24.13
N GLY A 324 27.39 -10.57 24.48
CA GLY A 324 27.26 -10.99 25.88
C GLY A 324 25.95 -10.55 26.55
N LEU A 325 24.90 -10.29 25.77
CA LEU A 325 23.63 -9.76 26.29
C LEU A 325 22.92 -10.78 27.19
N LYS A 326 22.21 -10.27 28.19
CA LYS A 326 21.34 -11.05 29.07
C LYS A 326 19.87 -10.66 28.81
N GLY A 327 18.95 -11.48 29.31
CA GLY A 327 17.52 -11.16 29.22
C GLY A 327 17.13 -9.90 29.99
N LEU A 328 15.96 -9.36 29.65
CA LEU A 328 15.43 -8.15 30.27
C LEU A 328 15.11 -8.37 31.76
N PRO A 329 15.25 -7.32 32.60
CA PRO A 329 14.79 -7.35 33.99
C PRO A 329 13.31 -7.69 34.07
N LYS A 330 12.89 -8.45 35.08
CA LYS A 330 11.50 -8.91 35.24
C LYS A 330 10.50 -7.74 35.28
N GLU A 331 10.93 -6.57 35.73
CA GLU A 331 10.10 -5.36 35.81
C GLU A 331 9.76 -4.77 34.43
N LYS A 332 10.60 -5.00 33.42
CA LYS A 332 10.40 -4.52 32.04
C LYS A 332 9.65 -5.53 31.16
N ILE A 333 9.35 -6.72 31.68
CA ILE A 333 8.65 -7.77 30.93
C ILE A 333 7.16 -7.71 31.27
N PRO A 334 6.28 -7.40 30.31
CA PRO A 334 4.84 -7.43 30.54
C PRO A 334 4.38 -8.84 30.91
N ARG A 335 3.41 -8.95 31.84
CA ARG A 335 2.88 -10.25 32.26
C ARG A 335 1.94 -10.80 31.19
N ILE A 336 2.25 -11.99 30.65
CA ILE A 336 1.44 -12.71 29.63
C ILE A 336 -0.05 -12.73 30.01
N THR A 337 -0.37 -13.05 31.27
CA THR A 337 -1.76 -13.13 31.76
C THR A 337 -2.50 -11.80 31.75
N THR A 338 -1.80 -10.69 31.97
CA THR A 338 -2.36 -9.33 31.91
C THR A 338 -2.56 -8.87 30.47
N VAL A 339 -1.63 -9.20 29.57
CA VAL A 339 -1.70 -8.88 28.14
C VAL A 339 -2.87 -9.61 27.48
N LEU A 340 -2.99 -10.93 27.70
CA LEU A 340 -4.10 -11.74 27.18
C LEU A 340 -5.45 -11.28 27.74
N LYS A 341 -5.60 -11.11 29.06
CA LYS A 341 -6.90 -10.70 29.64
C LYS A 341 -7.37 -9.32 29.16
N ARG A 342 -6.46 -8.38 28.89
CA ARG A 342 -6.83 -7.02 28.47
C ARG A 342 -7.05 -6.88 26.97
N ARG A 343 -6.35 -7.65 26.13
CA ARG A 343 -6.28 -7.40 24.68
C ARG A 343 -6.55 -8.62 23.80
N PHE A 344 -6.95 -9.78 24.34
CA PHE A 344 -7.25 -10.98 23.53
C PHE A 344 -8.37 -10.78 22.50
N HIS A 345 -9.35 -9.90 22.77
CA HIS A 345 -10.40 -9.56 21.80
C HIS A 345 -9.84 -8.94 20.50
N MET A 346 -8.62 -8.40 20.53
CA MET A 346 -7.95 -7.85 19.34
C MET A 346 -7.43 -8.95 18.40
N PHE A 347 -7.42 -10.23 18.80
CA PHE A 347 -7.01 -11.34 17.94
C PHE A 347 -8.11 -11.81 16.99
N ILE A 348 -9.37 -11.52 17.31
CA ILE A 348 -10.56 -11.97 16.57
C ILE A 348 -10.52 -11.57 15.08
N PRO A 349 -10.12 -10.35 14.69
CA PRO A 349 -10.16 -9.94 13.29
C PRO A 349 -9.12 -10.64 12.39
N ILE A 350 -8.14 -11.34 12.94
CA ILE A 350 -7.05 -11.99 12.18
C ILE A 350 -7.40 -13.43 11.77
N ILE A 351 -8.32 -14.06 12.50
CA ILE A 351 -8.79 -15.44 12.25
C ILE A 351 -9.91 -15.42 11.21
#